data_AF-A0A7V9V4R7-F1
#
_entry.id   AF-A0A7V9V4R7-F1
#
_cell.length_a   1.000
_cell.length_b   1.000
_cell.length_c   1.000
_cell.angle_alpha   90.00
_cell.angle_beta   90.00
_cell.angle_gamma   90.00
#
_symmetry.space_group_name_H-M   'P 1'
#
loop_
_entity.id
_entity.type
_entity.pdbx_description
1 polymer ?
#
loop_
_entity_poly.entity_id
_entity_poly.type
_entity_poly.pdbx_seq_one_letter_code
_entity_poly.pdbx_strand_id
1 'polypeptide(L)'
;IEATDQHRGWFQSSLLTSVALHDRAPFKTCVTHGFVVDVDGKKISKSSNYSKPMDAGHFVGKHGADIVRLWVSSVNYTDDVPFSEEMFTRLGDTYRRIRNTLRILLGNLSGFELGNQESRKEEFTLVDRWIMHRLQQVIADCRAAYEAYEFHKVYHTLNHFCAVDLSSLYVDITKDRMYCDAIDSPRRRATQAAMHEIFTALTKLLAPILSFTAEEAWGYLGNPGSIHLQQFPEVEAGWHDAGAEQTVEELLRLRAVIGQSIEQARQEKLIGNALEAAVLLRCDTENIAAIPKQELEEFFILSDLTLEEAAETSAVISRTPHAKCSRCWRHRASVGARTTHPELDERCEQVVEHLGSPA
;
A
#
# COMPACT_ATOMS: atom_id res chain seq x y z
N ILE A 1 16.67 -23.06 15.24
CA ILE A 1 16.03 -21.90 15.89
C ILE A 1 15.25 -22.46 17.06
N GLU A 2 15.44 -21.95 18.27
CA GLU A 2 14.76 -22.47 19.46
C GLU A 2 14.63 -21.37 20.52
N ALA A 3 13.90 -21.63 21.60
CA ALA A 3 13.82 -20.71 22.74
C ALA A 3 15.17 -20.54 23.47
N THR A 4 15.33 -19.44 24.20
CA THR A 4 16.58 -19.10 24.90
C THR A 4 17.04 -20.15 25.93
N ASP A 5 16.14 -20.96 26.50
CA ASP A 5 16.51 -22.05 27.41
C ASP A 5 17.29 -23.18 26.72
N GLN A 6 17.15 -23.33 25.39
CA GLN A 6 17.82 -24.38 24.63
C GLN A 6 19.33 -24.14 24.46
N HIS A 7 19.88 -22.98 24.86
CA HIS A 7 21.32 -22.79 24.96
C HIS A 7 21.99 -23.81 25.87
N ARG A 8 21.30 -24.26 26.94
CA ARG A 8 21.79 -25.28 27.87
C ARG A 8 21.16 -26.65 27.64
N GLY A 9 20.30 -26.76 26.63
CA GLY A 9 19.57 -27.96 26.25
C GLY A 9 20.03 -28.48 24.89
N TRP A 10 19.15 -28.33 23.90
CA TRP A 10 19.37 -28.88 22.58
C TRP A 10 20.60 -28.30 21.88
N PHE A 11 20.82 -26.98 21.89
CA PHE A 11 22.00 -26.39 21.22
C PHE A 11 23.31 -26.91 21.78
N GLN A 12 23.44 -27.01 23.11
CA GLN A 12 24.65 -27.50 23.75
C GLN A 12 24.89 -28.98 23.46
N SER A 13 23.87 -29.82 23.63
CA SER A 13 24.02 -31.26 23.42
C SER A 13 24.32 -31.60 21.96
N SER A 14 23.63 -30.95 21.01
CA SER A 14 23.91 -31.10 19.58
C SER A 14 25.33 -30.62 19.22
N LEU A 15 25.76 -29.46 19.73
CA LEU A 15 27.09 -28.91 19.45
C LEU A 15 28.20 -29.82 19.95
N LEU A 16 28.15 -30.22 21.23
CA LEU A 16 29.17 -31.07 21.84
C LEU A 16 29.26 -32.43 21.14
N THR A 17 28.11 -33.03 20.81
CA THR A 17 28.06 -34.31 20.10
C THR A 17 28.66 -34.20 18.71
N SER A 18 28.32 -33.16 17.95
CA SER A 18 28.85 -32.96 16.60
C SER A 18 30.35 -32.65 16.61
N VAL A 19 30.85 -31.85 17.56
CA VAL A 19 32.29 -31.58 17.68
C VAL A 19 33.05 -32.87 18.03
N ALA A 20 32.54 -33.68 18.97
CA ALA A 20 33.18 -34.93 19.35
C ALA A 20 33.24 -35.96 18.20
N LEU A 21 32.21 -36.03 17.34
CA LEU A 21 32.10 -37.04 16.29
C LEU A 21 32.57 -36.55 14.90
N HIS A 22 32.54 -35.25 14.66
CA HIS A 22 32.68 -34.68 13.32
C HIS A 22 33.56 -33.42 13.26
N ASP A 23 34.14 -32.97 14.38
CA ASP A 23 35.01 -31.79 14.48
C ASP A 23 34.41 -30.51 13.86
N ARG A 24 33.09 -30.35 13.98
CA ARG A 24 32.36 -29.18 13.48
C ARG A 24 31.03 -28.95 14.21
N ALA A 25 30.52 -27.72 14.16
CA ALA A 25 29.18 -27.41 14.63
C ALA A 25 28.09 -28.04 13.73
N PRO A 26 26.94 -28.46 14.29
CA PRO A 26 25.85 -29.09 13.53
C PRO A 26 24.95 -28.06 12.82
N PHE A 27 25.16 -26.77 13.08
CA PHE A 27 24.41 -25.67 12.47
C PHE A 27 25.38 -24.55 12.07
N LYS A 28 25.04 -23.83 10.98
CA LYS A 28 25.79 -22.64 10.52
C LYS A 28 25.34 -21.36 11.23
N THR A 29 24.07 -21.30 11.61
CA THR A 29 23.44 -20.14 12.26
C THR A 29 22.58 -20.64 13.42
N CYS A 30 22.68 -19.96 14.56
CA CYS A 30 21.84 -20.20 15.72
C CYS A 30 20.97 -18.97 15.97
N VAL A 31 19.66 -19.11 15.80
CA VAL A 31 18.67 -18.06 16.10
C VAL A 31 17.91 -18.47 17.35
N THR A 32 17.77 -17.53 18.29
CA THR A 32 17.06 -17.77 19.55
C THR A 32 15.94 -16.78 19.76
N HIS A 33 14.82 -17.26 20.29
CA HIS A 33 13.68 -16.41 20.63
C HIS A 33 13.37 -16.43 22.13
N GLY A 34 12.80 -15.34 22.63
CA GLY A 34 12.26 -15.25 23.98
C GLY A 34 11.03 -16.13 24.18
N PHE A 35 10.46 -16.04 25.38
CA PHE A 35 9.25 -16.74 25.76
C PHE A 35 8.02 -15.89 25.50
N VAL A 36 6.90 -16.56 25.24
CA VAL A 36 5.59 -15.91 25.31
C VAL A 36 5.22 -15.74 26.78
N VAL A 37 5.01 -14.50 27.21
CA VAL A 37 4.70 -14.13 28.60
C VAL A 37 3.33 -13.45 28.68
N ASP A 38 2.76 -13.35 29.88
CA ASP A 38 1.56 -12.55 30.07
C ASP A 38 1.88 -11.03 29.94
N VAL A 39 0.83 -10.21 29.98
CA VAL A 39 0.97 -8.74 29.90
C VAL A 39 1.79 -8.13 31.06
N ASP A 40 1.93 -8.86 32.17
CA ASP A 40 2.72 -8.44 33.33
C ASP A 40 4.17 -8.97 33.26
N GLY A 41 4.57 -9.58 32.13
CA GLY A 41 5.90 -10.12 31.90
C GLY A 41 6.21 -11.41 32.66
N LYS A 42 5.20 -12.05 33.25
CA LYS A 42 5.38 -13.31 33.98
C LYS A 42 5.29 -14.50 33.03
N LYS A 43 6.18 -15.47 33.25
CA LYS A 43 6.14 -16.74 32.54
C LYS A 43 4.83 -17.46 32.86
N ILE A 44 4.12 -17.85 31.81
CA ILE A 44 2.86 -18.54 31.93
C ILE A 44 3.16 -20.01 32.24
N SER A 45 2.91 -20.43 33.49
CA SER A 45 3.07 -21.82 33.92
C SER A 45 1.76 -22.60 33.71
N LYS A 46 1.85 -23.85 33.22
CA LYS A 46 0.70 -24.75 33.04
C LYS A 46 -0.06 -25.07 34.34
N SER A 47 0.47 -24.71 35.51
CA SER A 47 -0.08 -25.01 36.83
C SER A 47 -0.81 -23.85 37.51
N SER A 48 -0.78 -22.64 36.95
CA SER A 48 -1.59 -21.52 37.46
C SER A 48 -2.96 -21.53 36.78
N ASN A 49 -4.02 -21.18 37.52
CA ASN A 49 -5.43 -20.99 37.09
C ASN A 49 -5.60 -19.95 35.95
N TYR A 50 -4.86 -20.07 34.85
CA TYR A 50 -4.92 -19.16 33.71
C TYR A 50 -6.08 -19.60 32.82
N SER A 51 -7.22 -18.92 32.98
CA SER A 51 -8.48 -19.20 32.28
C SER A 51 -8.50 -18.76 30.82
N LYS A 52 -7.41 -18.17 30.30
CA LYS A 52 -7.31 -17.74 28.90
C LYS A 52 -6.65 -18.84 28.07
N PRO A 53 -7.23 -19.22 26.92
CA PRO A 53 -6.59 -20.16 26.02
C PRO A 53 -5.26 -19.56 25.56
N MET A 54 -4.16 -20.26 25.84
CA MET A 54 -2.82 -19.97 25.29
C MET A 54 -2.43 -20.97 24.21
N ASP A 55 -3.33 -21.92 23.93
CA ASP A 55 -3.19 -22.86 22.84
C ASP A 55 -3.28 -22.13 21.50
N ALA A 56 -2.30 -22.33 20.62
CA ALA A 56 -2.30 -21.72 19.30
C ALA A 56 -3.56 -22.11 18.51
N GLY A 57 -4.06 -23.34 18.69
CA GLY A 57 -5.28 -23.83 18.07
C GLY A 57 -6.52 -23.00 18.42
N HIS A 58 -6.60 -22.44 19.63
CA HIS A 58 -7.66 -21.49 19.99
C HIS A 58 -7.65 -20.25 19.09
N PHE A 59 -6.49 -19.59 18.96
CA PHE A 59 -6.38 -18.37 18.15
C PHE A 59 -6.49 -18.65 16.66
N VAL A 60 -5.96 -19.79 16.19
CA VAL A 60 -6.17 -20.25 14.81
C VAL A 60 -7.67 -20.47 14.55
N GLY A 61 -8.40 -21.12 15.47
CA GLY A 61 -9.83 -21.35 15.32
C GLY A 61 -10.67 -20.07 15.38
N LYS A 62 -10.25 -19.09 16.19
CA LYS A 62 -10.99 -17.83 16.38
C LYS A 62 -10.66 -16.75 15.35
N HIS A 63 -9.39 -16.60 14.99
CA HIS A 63 -8.88 -15.49 14.16
C HIS A 63 -8.31 -15.97 12.81
N GLY A 64 -7.97 -17.25 12.67
CA GLY A 64 -7.30 -17.80 11.49
C GLY A 64 -5.78 -17.83 11.64
N ALA A 65 -5.15 -18.78 10.94
CA ALA A 65 -3.71 -19.01 11.03
C ALA A 65 -2.86 -17.80 10.60
N ASP A 66 -3.28 -17.10 9.54
CA ASP A 66 -2.55 -15.92 9.04
C ASP A 66 -2.51 -14.77 10.05
N ILE A 67 -3.53 -14.60 10.89
CA ILE A 67 -3.51 -13.56 11.93
C ILE A 67 -2.51 -13.94 13.04
N VAL A 68 -2.40 -15.23 13.39
CA VAL A 68 -1.38 -15.72 14.33
C VAL A 68 0.02 -15.54 13.74
N ARG A 69 0.23 -15.83 12.46
CA ARG A 69 1.53 -15.62 11.80
C ARG A 69 1.87 -14.13 11.69
N LEU A 70 0.88 -13.29 11.42
CA LEU A 70 1.06 -11.83 11.40
C LEU A 70 1.46 -11.31 12.78
N TRP A 71 0.86 -11.82 13.86
CA TRP A 71 1.30 -11.52 15.23
C TRP A 71 2.78 -11.88 15.42
N VAL A 72 3.19 -13.11 15.10
CA VAL A 72 4.58 -13.56 15.22
C VAL A 72 5.53 -12.64 14.44
N SER A 73 5.14 -12.22 13.23
CA SER A 73 5.96 -11.30 12.44
C SER A 73 6.04 -9.90 13.04
N SER A 74 5.04 -9.45 13.82
CA SER A 74 4.96 -8.07 14.33
C SER A 74 5.81 -7.81 15.58
N VAL A 75 6.31 -8.86 16.24
CA VAL A 75 7.00 -8.75 17.53
C VAL A 75 8.51 -8.90 17.37
N ASN A 76 9.27 -8.24 18.25
CA ASN A 76 10.69 -8.53 18.37
C ASN A 76 10.87 -9.85 19.12
N TYR A 77 11.05 -10.96 18.39
CA TYR A 77 11.11 -12.29 19.01
C TYR A 77 12.35 -12.53 19.86
N THR A 78 13.39 -11.69 19.79
CA THR A 78 14.59 -11.86 20.63
C THR A 78 14.31 -11.60 22.10
N ASP A 79 13.26 -10.82 22.38
CA ASP A 79 12.80 -10.48 23.72
C ASP A 79 11.66 -11.43 24.16
N ASP A 80 11.35 -11.45 25.45
CA ASP A 80 10.11 -12.06 25.93
C ASP A 80 8.92 -11.25 25.41
N VAL A 81 7.95 -11.94 24.82
CA VAL A 81 6.84 -11.30 24.08
C VAL A 81 5.55 -11.38 24.89
N PRO A 82 4.98 -10.23 25.32
CA PRO A 82 3.67 -10.19 25.96
C PRO A 82 2.59 -10.69 25.01
N PHE A 83 1.63 -11.43 25.56
CA PHE A 83 0.56 -12.04 24.79
C PHE A 83 -0.80 -11.76 25.42
N SER A 84 -1.70 -11.15 24.64
CA SER A 84 -3.07 -10.87 25.05
C SER A 84 -4.05 -11.01 23.90
N GLU A 85 -5.31 -11.32 24.22
CA GLU A 85 -6.38 -11.43 23.24
C GLU A 85 -6.70 -10.09 22.56
N GLU A 86 -6.50 -8.96 23.24
CA GLU A 86 -6.68 -7.62 22.67
C GLU A 86 -5.71 -7.36 21.50
N MET A 87 -4.50 -7.91 21.56
CA MET A 87 -3.52 -7.79 20.47
C MET A 87 -4.06 -8.39 19.16
N PHE A 88 -4.79 -9.50 19.23
CA PHE A 88 -5.39 -10.15 18.05
C PHE A 88 -6.51 -9.32 17.42
N THR A 89 -7.25 -8.55 18.22
CA THR A 89 -8.25 -7.61 17.68
C THR A 89 -7.58 -6.52 16.84
N ARG A 90 -6.53 -5.87 17.37
CA ARG A 90 -5.77 -4.82 16.66
C ARG A 90 -5.07 -5.37 15.41
N LEU A 91 -4.53 -6.58 15.50
CA LEU A 91 -3.95 -7.27 14.34
C LEU A 91 -5.00 -7.64 13.29
N GLY A 92 -6.22 -7.94 13.70
CA GLY A 92 -7.35 -8.13 12.79
C GLY A 92 -7.61 -6.91 11.92
N ASP A 93 -7.51 -5.70 12.47
CA ASP A 93 -7.65 -4.46 11.70
C ASP A 93 -6.53 -4.30 10.67
N THR A 94 -5.28 -4.59 11.08
CA THR A 94 -4.12 -4.56 10.17
C THR A 94 -4.25 -5.58 9.05
N TYR A 95 -4.60 -6.82 9.39
CA TYR A 95 -4.85 -7.88 8.42
C TYR A 95 -5.93 -7.49 7.41
N ARG A 96 -7.07 -6.96 7.88
CA ARG A 96 -8.15 -6.49 6.99
C ARG A 96 -7.70 -5.39 6.05
N ARG A 97 -6.82 -4.48 6.50
CA ARG A 97 -6.24 -3.43 5.66
C ARG A 97 -5.36 -4.00 4.55
N ILE A 98 -4.45 -4.92 4.89
CA ILE A 98 -3.59 -5.60 3.89
C ILE A 98 -4.46 -6.35 2.89
N ARG A 99 -5.42 -7.16 3.36
CA ARG A 99 -6.35 -7.90 2.50
C ARG A 99 -7.19 -6.97 1.61
N ASN A 100 -7.66 -5.84 2.14
CA ASN A 100 -8.41 -4.87 1.35
C ASN A 100 -7.54 -4.20 0.28
N THR A 101 -6.27 -3.95 0.57
CA THR A 101 -5.30 -3.43 -0.40
C THR A 101 -5.14 -4.40 -1.56
N LEU A 102 -4.88 -5.69 -1.28
CA LEU A 102 -4.82 -6.75 -2.29
C LEU A 102 -6.11 -6.83 -3.11
N ARG A 103 -7.28 -6.75 -2.45
CA ARG A 103 -8.59 -6.76 -3.12
C ARG A 103 -8.79 -5.57 -4.06
N ILE A 104 -8.39 -4.37 -3.64
CA ILE A 104 -8.49 -3.16 -4.47
C ILE A 104 -7.58 -3.29 -5.70
N LEU A 105 -6.35 -3.77 -5.52
CA LEU A 105 -5.42 -3.99 -6.64
C LEU A 105 -6.03 -5.00 -7.63
N LEU A 106 -6.47 -6.17 -7.15
CA LEU A 106 -7.13 -7.18 -7.99
C LEU A 106 -8.36 -6.62 -8.73
N GLY A 107 -9.21 -5.87 -8.04
CA GLY A 107 -10.41 -5.27 -8.65
C GLY A 107 -10.08 -4.30 -9.78
N ASN A 108 -9.00 -3.52 -9.63
CA ASN A 108 -8.54 -2.58 -10.65
C ASN A 108 -7.76 -3.26 -11.80
N LEU A 109 -7.36 -4.52 -11.65
CA LEU A 109 -6.71 -5.33 -12.69
C LEU A 109 -7.72 -6.13 -13.54
N SER A 110 -9.02 -5.99 -13.31
CA SER A 110 -10.04 -6.60 -14.17
C SER A 110 -9.91 -6.12 -15.62
N GLY A 111 -9.88 -7.06 -16.57
CA GLY A 111 -9.70 -6.78 -18.00
C GLY A 111 -8.31 -6.22 -18.35
N PHE A 112 -7.32 -6.37 -17.47
CA PHE A 112 -5.93 -6.06 -17.76
C PHE A 112 -5.24 -7.28 -18.37
N GLU A 113 -4.67 -7.10 -19.57
CA GLU A 113 -3.82 -8.11 -20.20
C GLU A 113 -2.36 -7.70 -20.06
N LEU A 114 -1.53 -8.68 -19.68
CA LEU A 114 -0.08 -8.57 -19.65
C LEU A 114 0.46 -8.38 -21.07
N GLY A 115 0.64 -7.11 -21.46
CA GLY A 115 1.35 -6.70 -22.67
C GLY A 115 2.82 -6.41 -22.41
N ASN A 116 3.50 -5.72 -23.34
CA ASN A 116 4.88 -5.29 -23.12
C ASN A 116 4.95 -4.12 -22.11
N GLN A 117 5.22 -4.43 -20.84
CA GLN A 117 5.27 -3.43 -19.76
C GLN A 117 6.37 -2.38 -19.96
N GLU A 118 7.48 -2.70 -20.64
CA GLU A 118 8.55 -1.74 -20.90
C GLU A 118 8.10 -0.60 -21.80
N SER A 119 7.23 -0.88 -22.79
CA SER A 119 6.67 0.16 -23.66
C SER A 119 5.75 1.15 -22.93
N ARG A 120 5.31 0.82 -21.70
CA ARG A 120 4.37 1.65 -20.95
C ARG A 120 5.06 2.60 -19.97
N LYS A 121 6.37 2.46 -19.69
CA LYS A 121 7.08 3.34 -18.75
C LYS A 121 7.01 4.81 -19.13
N GLU A 122 7.00 5.10 -20.43
CA GLU A 122 6.88 6.47 -20.96
C GLU A 122 5.48 7.08 -20.71
N GLU A 123 4.47 6.25 -20.46
CA GLU A 123 3.10 6.67 -20.17
C GLU A 123 2.84 6.84 -18.66
N PHE A 124 3.82 6.55 -17.81
CA PHE A 124 3.66 6.65 -16.35
C PHE A 124 3.61 8.11 -15.94
N THR A 125 2.55 8.46 -15.22
CA THR A 125 2.46 9.76 -14.57
C THR A 125 3.45 9.82 -13.39
N LEU A 126 3.76 11.02 -12.88
CA LEU A 126 4.60 11.24 -11.70
C LEU A 126 4.21 10.32 -10.54
N VAL A 127 2.91 10.18 -10.26
CA VAL A 127 2.45 9.33 -9.14
C VAL A 127 2.69 7.83 -9.42
N ASP A 128 2.60 7.40 -10.68
CA ASP A 128 2.92 6.03 -11.08
C ASP A 128 4.45 5.77 -10.96
N ARG A 129 5.28 6.73 -11.40
CA ARG A 129 6.75 6.66 -11.27
C ARG A 129 7.17 6.62 -9.80
N TRP A 130 6.58 7.48 -8.98
CA TRP A 130 6.83 7.55 -7.54
C TRP A 130 6.49 6.24 -6.84
N ILE A 131 5.31 5.64 -7.09
CA ILE A 131 4.93 4.41 -6.39
C ILE A 131 5.81 3.24 -6.82
N MET A 132 6.27 3.20 -8.08
CA MET A 132 7.23 2.19 -8.54
C MET A 132 8.60 2.36 -7.89
N HIS A 133 9.06 3.60 -7.70
CA HIS A 133 10.26 3.89 -6.92
C HIS A 133 10.13 3.42 -5.47
N ARG A 134 9.02 3.78 -4.79
CA ARG A 134 8.72 3.34 -3.42
C ARG A 134 8.66 1.82 -3.30
N LEU A 135 8.09 1.14 -4.30
CA LEU A 135 8.06 -0.32 -4.34
C LEU A 135 9.46 -0.92 -4.31
N GLN A 136 10.44 -0.34 -5.02
CA GLN A 136 11.83 -0.83 -5.00
C GLN A 136 12.47 -0.68 -3.62
N GLN A 137 12.23 0.43 -2.92
CA GLN A 137 12.69 0.62 -1.55
C GLN A 137 12.05 -0.42 -0.61
N VAL A 138 10.73 -0.66 -0.74
CA VAL A 138 10.03 -1.69 0.04
C VAL A 138 10.58 -3.10 -0.22
N ILE A 139 10.88 -3.44 -1.48
CA ILE A 139 11.51 -4.72 -1.84
C ILE A 139 12.89 -4.83 -1.17
N ALA A 140 13.73 -3.80 -1.28
CA ALA A 140 15.06 -3.78 -0.68
C ALA A 140 15.00 -3.96 0.84
N ASP A 141 14.15 -3.18 1.51
CA ASP A 141 13.99 -3.21 2.97
C ASP A 141 13.46 -4.56 3.47
N CYS A 142 12.44 -5.11 2.80
CA CYS A 142 11.89 -6.40 3.19
C CYS A 142 12.88 -7.55 2.99
N ARG A 143 13.64 -7.54 1.88
CA ARG A 143 14.68 -8.56 1.64
C ARG A 143 15.79 -8.50 2.67
N ALA A 144 16.30 -7.30 2.96
CA ALA A 144 17.32 -7.10 3.99
C ALA A 144 16.83 -7.56 5.36
N ALA A 145 15.58 -7.24 5.71
CA ALA A 145 14.97 -7.69 6.96
C ALA A 145 14.75 -9.21 7.00
N TYR A 146 14.35 -9.86 5.90
CA TYR A 146 14.24 -11.31 5.84
C TYR A 146 15.60 -12.00 6.02
N GLU A 147 16.65 -11.50 5.35
CA GLU A 147 18.02 -12.01 5.46
C GLU A 147 18.57 -11.88 6.90
N ALA A 148 18.25 -10.76 7.56
CA ALA A 148 18.64 -10.50 8.94
C ALA A 148 17.74 -11.17 9.99
N TYR A 149 16.70 -11.91 9.56
CA TYR A 149 15.66 -12.46 10.43
C TYR A 149 14.95 -11.39 11.29
N GLU A 150 14.72 -10.18 10.76
CA GLU A 150 14.05 -9.06 11.43
C GLU A 150 12.59 -8.92 10.95
N PHE A 151 11.76 -9.93 11.19
CA PHE A 151 10.40 -10.01 10.64
C PHE A 151 9.49 -8.83 11.03
N HIS A 152 9.72 -8.19 12.18
CA HIS A 152 8.99 -7.00 12.61
C HIS A 152 9.20 -5.81 11.67
N LYS A 153 10.40 -5.68 11.09
CA LYS A 153 10.67 -4.66 10.07
C LYS A 153 9.89 -4.94 8.79
N VAL A 154 9.78 -6.20 8.37
CA VAL A 154 8.94 -6.60 7.23
C VAL A 154 7.47 -6.24 7.51
N TYR A 155 6.96 -6.60 8.69
CA TYR A 155 5.60 -6.27 9.11
C TYR A 155 5.33 -4.75 9.04
N HIS A 156 6.20 -3.93 9.63
CA HIS A 156 6.04 -2.48 9.64
C HIS A 156 6.13 -1.88 8.24
N THR A 157 7.10 -2.33 7.44
CA THR A 157 7.32 -1.85 6.06
C THR A 157 6.10 -2.13 5.18
N LEU A 158 5.61 -3.38 5.18
CA LEU A 158 4.46 -3.77 4.36
C LEU A 158 3.16 -3.14 4.86
N ASN A 159 2.96 -3.02 6.17
CA ASN A 159 1.78 -2.36 6.71
C ASN A 159 1.78 -0.86 6.37
N HIS A 160 2.94 -0.18 6.49
CA HIS A 160 3.08 1.22 6.08
C HIS A 160 2.80 1.39 4.60
N PHE A 161 3.42 0.58 3.74
CA PHE A 161 3.21 0.63 2.30
C PHE A 161 1.74 0.42 1.91
N CYS A 162 1.06 -0.57 2.51
CA CYS A 162 -0.37 -0.78 2.26
C CYS A 162 -1.23 0.38 2.75
N ALA A 163 -0.96 0.90 3.95
CA ALA A 163 -1.82 1.89 4.60
C ALA A 163 -1.63 3.30 4.03
N VAL A 164 -0.37 3.72 3.90
CA VAL A 164 0.01 5.10 3.59
C VAL A 164 0.20 5.23 2.09
N ASP A 165 1.23 4.57 1.54
CA ASP A 165 1.64 4.75 0.15
C ASP A 165 0.55 4.30 -0.84
N LEU A 166 -0.05 3.13 -0.61
CA LEU A 166 -1.10 2.58 -1.47
C LEU A 166 -2.49 3.12 -1.14
N SER A 167 -3.04 2.79 0.02
CA SER A 167 -4.45 3.05 0.30
C SER A 167 -4.79 4.52 0.45
N SER A 168 -3.96 5.32 1.14
CA SER A 168 -4.27 6.72 1.44
C SER A 168 -3.80 7.69 0.36
N LEU A 169 -2.80 7.30 -0.44
CA LEU A 169 -2.21 8.14 -1.48
C LEU A 169 -2.51 7.58 -2.86
N TYR A 170 -1.81 6.53 -3.31
CA TYR A 170 -1.82 6.10 -4.70
C TYR A 170 -3.21 5.71 -5.22
N VAL A 171 -3.94 4.88 -4.48
CA VAL A 171 -5.29 4.43 -4.85
C VAL A 171 -6.28 5.60 -4.84
N ASP A 172 -6.17 6.51 -3.87
CA ASP A 172 -7.09 7.64 -3.74
C ASP A 172 -6.89 8.66 -4.87
N ILE A 173 -5.63 8.98 -5.19
CA ILE A 173 -5.23 9.85 -6.30
C ILE A 173 -5.69 9.27 -7.64
N THR A 174 -5.44 7.98 -7.89
CA THR A 174 -5.71 7.37 -9.20
C THR A 174 -7.15 6.89 -9.39
N LYS A 175 -8.02 7.01 -8.37
CA LYS A 175 -9.40 6.52 -8.41
C LYS A 175 -10.22 7.11 -9.56
N ASP A 176 -10.06 8.41 -9.82
CA ASP A 176 -10.81 9.12 -10.88
C ASP A 176 -10.49 8.52 -12.25
N ARG A 177 -9.20 8.42 -12.64
CA ARG A 177 -8.83 7.80 -13.92
C ARG A 177 -9.20 6.33 -13.98
N MET A 178 -9.03 5.57 -12.89
CA MET A 178 -9.32 4.14 -12.90
C MET A 178 -10.80 3.83 -13.16
N TYR A 179 -11.70 4.70 -12.69
CA TYR A 179 -13.15 4.49 -12.78
C TYR A 179 -13.80 5.24 -13.96
N CYS A 180 -13.25 6.39 -14.36
CA CYS A 180 -13.91 7.29 -15.30
C CYS A 180 -13.30 7.29 -16.70
N ASP A 181 -12.03 6.90 -16.85
CA ASP A 181 -11.42 6.85 -18.17
C ASP A 181 -11.89 5.63 -18.98
N ALA A 182 -11.66 5.69 -20.30
CA ALA A 182 -11.88 4.55 -21.18
C ALA A 182 -11.04 3.34 -20.76
N ILE A 183 -11.54 2.14 -21.03
CA ILE A 183 -10.90 0.87 -20.64
C ILE A 183 -9.47 0.78 -21.20
N ASP A 184 -9.26 1.29 -22.40
CA ASP A 184 -8.01 1.31 -23.16
C ASP A 184 -7.22 2.63 -23.06
N SER A 185 -7.64 3.57 -22.21
CA SER A 185 -6.93 4.83 -22.00
C SER A 185 -5.46 4.58 -21.61
N PRO A 186 -4.47 5.23 -22.27
CA PRO A 186 -3.06 5.02 -21.98
C PRO A 186 -2.71 5.20 -20.50
N ARG A 187 -3.12 6.31 -19.89
CA ARG A 187 -2.86 6.57 -18.46
C ARG A 187 -3.54 5.57 -17.51
N ARG A 188 -4.71 5.04 -17.87
CA ARG A 188 -5.36 3.97 -17.11
C ARG A 188 -4.56 2.67 -17.23
N ARG A 189 -4.10 2.32 -18.43
CA ARG A 189 -3.28 1.12 -18.67
C ARG A 189 -1.90 1.21 -18.00
N ALA A 190 -1.29 2.39 -17.94
CA ALA A 190 -0.07 2.67 -17.20
C ALA A 190 -0.26 2.44 -15.69
N THR A 191 -1.31 3.01 -15.10
CA THR A 191 -1.64 2.77 -13.68
C THR A 191 -1.98 1.29 -13.40
N GLN A 192 -2.68 0.60 -14.30
CA GLN A 192 -2.90 -0.85 -14.18
C GLN A 192 -1.59 -1.65 -14.23
N ALA A 193 -0.64 -1.26 -15.08
CA ALA A 193 0.69 -1.87 -15.13
C ALA A 193 1.43 -1.73 -13.79
N ALA A 194 1.47 -0.52 -13.22
CA ALA A 194 2.05 -0.29 -11.90
C ALA A 194 1.33 -1.12 -10.81
N MET A 195 -0.01 -1.14 -10.80
CA MET A 195 -0.79 -1.94 -9.85
C MET A 195 -0.51 -3.45 -9.96
N HIS A 196 -0.26 -3.95 -11.18
CA HIS A 196 0.10 -5.35 -11.42
C HIS A 196 1.46 -5.69 -10.81
N GLU A 197 2.47 -4.85 -11.03
CA GLU A 197 3.80 -5.05 -10.45
C GLU A 197 3.78 -4.96 -8.93
N ILE A 198 3.08 -3.95 -8.39
CA ILE A 198 2.85 -3.77 -6.95
C ILE A 198 2.18 -5.02 -6.37
N PHE A 199 1.08 -5.49 -6.98
CA PHE A 199 0.37 -6.67 -6.52
C PHE A 199 1.28 -7.91 -6.50
N THR A 200 2.02 -8.13 -7.58
CA THR A 200 2.93 -9.27 -7.73
C THR A 200 4.03 -9.26 -6.66
N ALA A 201 4.73 -8.14 -6.50
CA ALA A 201 5.79 -7.98 -5.52
C ALA A 201 5.24 -8.08 -4.08
N LEU A 202 4.15 -7.38 -3.77
CA LEU A 202 3.52 -7.38 -2.45
C LEU A 202 3.06 -8.79 -2.05
N THR A 203 2.43 -9.53 -2.97
CA THR A 203 1.97 -10.91 -2.70
C THR A 203 3.13 -11.86 -2.42
N LYS A 204 4.24 -11.73 -3.17
CA LYS A 204 5.48 -12.50 -2.92
C LYS A 204 6.12 -12.16 -1.57
N LEU A 205 6.20 -10.87 -1.22
CA LEU A 205 6.74 -10.41 0.06
C LEU A 205 5.87 -10.84 1.25
N LEU A 206 4.55 -10.93 1.07
CA LEU A 206 3.63 -11.38 2.12
C LEU A 206 3.60 -12.90 2.29
N ALA A 207 3.92 -13.69 1.26
CA ALA A 207 3.75 -15.15 1.27
C ALA A 207 4.40 -15.90 2.46
N PRO A 208 5.59 -15.52 2.97
CA PRO A 208 6.16 -16.15 4.15
C PRO A 208 5.39 -15.86 5.46
N ILE A 209 4.64 -14.76 5.52
CA ILE A 209 3.90 -14.33 6.71
C ILE A 209 2.41 -14.73 6.59
N LEU A 210 1.74 -14.28 5.53
CA LEU A 210 0.31 -14.50 5.26
C LEU A 210 0.12 -15.60 4.21
N SER A 211 0.53 -16.83 4.53
CA SER A 211 0.67 -17.88 3.53
C SER A 211 -0.64 -18.27 2.85
N PHE A 212 -1.76 -18.24 3.57
CA PHE A 212 -3.07 -18.58 2.99
C PHE A 212 -3.61 -17.43 2.13
N THR A 213 -3.50 -16.20 2.64
CA THR A 213 -3.99 -15.00 1.96
C THR A 213 -3.18 -14.72 0.69
N ALA A 214 -1.87 -14.93 0.71
CA ALA A 214 -1.02 -14.76 -0.46
C ALA A 214 -1.35 -15.79 -1.55
N GLU A 215 -1.56 -17.06 -1.18
CA GLU A 215 -1.98 -18.12 -2.12
C GLU A 215 -3.34 -17.80 -2.74
N GLU A 216 -4.30 -17.38 -1.92
CA GLU A 216 -5.63 -16.98 -2.37
C GLU A 216 -5.56 -15.78 -3.33
N ALA A 217 -4.84 -14.72 -2.96
CA ALA A 217 -4.69 -13.53 -3.81
C ALA A 217 -4.02 -13.89 -5.14
N TRP A 218 -2.95 -14.69 -5.11
CA TRP A 218 -2.23 -15.16 -6.30
C TRP A 218 -3.15 -15.90 -7.26
N GLY A 219 -3.99 -16.81 -6.73
CA GLY A 219 -4.98 -17.55 -7.51
C GLY A 219 -6.04 -16.64 -8.15
N TYR A 220 -6.50 -15.60 -7.44
CA TYR A 220 -7.48 -14.66 -7.99
C TYR A 220 -6.95 -13.79 -9.13
N LEU A 221 -5.64 -13.56 -9.22
CA LEU A 221 -5.04 -12.91 -10.39
C LEU A 221 -5.00 -13.86 -11.61
N GLY A 222 -5.18 -15.17 -11.43
CA GLY A 222 -5.08 -16.17 -12.49
C GLY A 222 -3.65 -16.63 -12.77
N ASN A 223 -2.71 -16.36 -11.87
CA ASN A 223 -1.33 -16.80 -12.02
C ASN A 223 -1.22 -18.33 -11.89
N PRO A 224 -0.41 -19.00 -12.72
CA PRO A 224 -0.24 -20.44 -12.64
C PRO A 224 0.58 -20.85 -11.41
N GLY A 225 0.26 -22.02 -10.86
CA GLY A 225 0.98 -22.60 -9.73
C GLY A 225 0.78 -21.83 -8.41
N SER A 226 1.52 -22.25 -7.39
CA SER A 226 1.46 -21.66 -6.06
C SER A 226 2.43 -20.47 -5.93
N ILE A 227 2.05 -19.46 -5.14
CA ILE A 227 2.95 -18.35 -4.79
C ILE A 227 4.19 -18.85 -4.04
N HIS A 228 4.04 -19.95 -3.29
CA HIS A 228 5.10 -20.55 -2.48
C HIS A 228 6.19 -21.25 -3.32
N LEU A 229 5.99 -21.36 -4.63
CA LEU A 229 6.99 -21.85 -5.58
C LEU A 229 7.69 -20.72 -6.36
N GLN A 230 7.34 -19.45 -6.08
CA GLN A 230 7.90 -18.29 -6.77
C GLN A 230 9.14 -17.76 -6.06
N GLN A 231 10.02 -17.12 -6.82
CA GLN A 231 11.13 -16.37 -6.27
C GLN A 231 10.65 -15.03 -5.70
N PHE A 232 11.33 -14.56 -4.65
CA PHE A 232 11.16 -13.21 -4.12
C PHE A 232 11.37 -12.16 -5.23
N PRO A 233 10.70 -11.00 -5.16
CA PRO A 233 10.99 -9.90 -6.06
C PRO A 233 12.42 -9.41 -5.85
N GLU A 234 13.07 -8.98 -6.93
CA GLU A 234 14.39 -8.35 -6.92
C GLU A 234 14.26 -6.84 -7.11
N VAL A 235 15.26 -6.09 -6.64
CA VAL A 235 15.29 -4.64 -6.85
C VAL A 235 15.63 -4.36 -8.31
N GLU A 236 14.76 -3.61 -8.98
CA GLU A 236 14.94 -3.19 -10.36
C GLU A 236 15.44 -1.74 -10.41
N ALA A 237 16.73 -1.57 -10.67
CA ALA A 237 17.38 -0.25 -10.74
C ALA A 237 16.73 0.70 -11.76
N GLY A 238 16.08 0.16 -12.80
CA GLY A 238 15.38 0.94 -13.82
C GLY A 238 14.12 1.68 -13.34
N TRP A 239 13.70 1.48 -12.08
CA TRP A 239 12.62 2.23 -11.42
C TRP A 239 13.12 3.22 -10.36
N HIS A 240 14.45 3.39 -10.25
CA HIS A 240 15.01 4.38 -9.35
C HIS A 240 14.77 5.80 -9.90
N ASP A 241 14.03 6.61 -9.16
CA ASP A 241 13.59 7.93 -9.59
C ASP A 241 13.52 8.91 -8.41
N ALA A 242 14.70 9.32 -7.92
CA ALA A 242 14.80 10.27 -6.82
C ALA A 242 14.17 11.63 -7.13
N GLY A 243 14.08 12.00 -8.42
CA GLY A 243 13.39 13.21 -8.84
C GLY A 243 11.89 13.13 -8.56
N ALA A 244 11.25 12.01 -8.95
CA ALA A 244 9.84 11.79 -8.65
C ALA A 244 9.57 11.74 -7.13
N GLU A 245 10.46 11.14 -6.34
CA GLU A 245 10.37 11.12 -4.87
C GLU A 245 10.39 12.54 -4.28
N GLN A 246 11.37 13.36 -4.66
CA GLN A 246 11.50 14.74 -4.18
C GLN A 246 10.29 15.60 -4.57
N THR A 247 9.85 15.49 -5.83
CA THR A 247 8.67 16.24 -6.30
C THR A 247 7.40 15.82 -5.56
N VAL A 248 7.18 14.52 -5.33
CA VAL A 248 6.01 14.05 -4.58
C VAL A 248 6.08 14.46 -3.11
N GLU A 249 7.26 14.48 -2.49
CA GLU A 249 7.42 15.02 -1.12
C GLU A 249 6.96 16.48 -1.04
N GLU A 250 7.34 17.31 -2.01
CA GLU A 250 6.90 18.69 -2.09
C GLU A 250 5.38 18.79 -2.32
N LEU A 251 4.82 17.99 -3.25
CA LEU A 251 3.38 17.95 -3.46
C LEU A 251 2.61 17.50 -2.21
N LEU A 252 3.15 16.59 -1.39
CA LEU A 252 2.52 16.21 -0.11
C LEU A 252 2.50 17.36 0.89
N ARG A 253 3.55 18.18 0.95
CA ARG A 253 3.59 19.41 1.77
C ARG A 253 2.54 20.40 1.31
N LEU A 254 2.44 20.64 0.00
CA LEU A 254 1.41 21.50 -0.60
C LEU A 254 0.00 20.95 -0.35
N ARG A 255 -0.19 19.63 -0.45
CA ARG A 255 -1.47 18.96 -0.18
C ARG A 255 -1.93 19.17 1.26
N ALA A 256 -1.00 19.23 2.23
CA ALA A 256 -1.33 19.53 3.62
C ALA A 256 -1.86 20.98 3.78
N VAL A 257 -1.23 21.96 3.13
CA VAL A 257 -1.66 23.37 3.13
C VAL A 257 -3.04 23.54 2.49
N ILE A 258 -3.26 22.90 1.34
CA ILE A 258 -4.56 22.88 0.66
C ILE A 258 -5.61 22.22 1.56
N GLY A 259 -5.27 21.08 2.17
CA GLY A 259 -6.17 20.34 3.06
C GLY A 259 -6.63 21.16 4.25
N GLN A 260 -5.73 21.89 4.90
CA GLN A 260 -6.07 22.81 5.99
C GLN A 260 -7.05 23.91 5.53
N SER A 261 -6.79 24.50 4.37
CA SER A 261 -7.61 25.58 3.82
C SER A 261 -8.99 25.08 3.38
N ILE A 262 -9.08 23.87 2.81
CA ILE A 262 -10.34 23.20 2.48
C ILE A 262 -11.16 22.91 3.73
N GLU A 263 -10.53 22.44 4.80
CA GLU A 263 -11.22 22.13 6.05
C GLU A 263 -11.79 23.39 6.69
N GLN A 264 -11.04 24.51 6.68
CA GLN A 264 -11.56 25.80 7.10
C GLN A 264 -12.77 26.24 6.25
N ALA A 265 -12.67 26.15 4.93
CA ALA A 265 -13.78 26.50 4.03
C ALA A 265 -15.04 25.63 4.24
N ARG A 266 -14.88 24.35 4.64
CA ARG A 266 -16.00 23.48 5.02
C ARG A 266 -16.65 23.92 6.32
N GLN A 267 -15.85 24.28 7.33
CA GLN A 267 -16.35 24.80 8.61
C GLN A 267 -17.14 26.10 8.44
N GLU A 268 -16.68 26.95 7.52
CA GLU A 268 -17.35 28.19 7.10
C GLU A 268 -18.57 27.94 6.17
N LYS A 269 -18.85 26.68 5.83
CA LYS A 269 -19.94 26.24 4.92
C LYS A 269 -19.83 26.82 3.50
N LEU A 270 -18.63 27.23 3.08
CA LEU A 270 -18.37 27.72 1.73
C LEU A 270 -18.49 26.60 0.69
N ILE A 271 -18.02 25.41 1.03
CA ILE A 271 -18.04 24.19 0.19
C ILE A 271 -18.50 22.97 1.01
N GLY A 272 -19.15 22.01 0.36
CA GLY A 272 -19.54 20.73 1.00
C GLY A 272 -18.49 19.62 0.86
N ASN A 273 -17.79 19.59 -0.26
CA ASN A 273 -16.76 18.59 -0.56
C ASN A 273 -15.57 19.24 -1.30
N ALA A 274 -14.43 18.53 -1.39
CA ALA A 274 -13.20 19.10 -1.96
C ALA A 274 -13.30 19.39 -3.48
N LEU A 275 -14.11 18.63 -4.22
CA LEU A 275 -14.31 18.83 -5.65
C LEU A 275 -15.15 20.08 -5.98
N GLU A 276 -15.84 20.67 -4.99
CA GLU A 276 -16.52 21.98 -5.12
C GLU A 276 -15.54 23.16 -4.98
N ALA A 277 -14.30 22.92 -4.56
CA ALA A 277 -13.30 23.96 -4.36
C ALA A 277 -12.66 24.38 -5.70
N ALA A 278 -12.61 25.68 -5.93
CA ALA A 278 -11.62 26.31 -6.79
C ALA A 278 -10.46 26.80 -5.90
N VAL A 279 -9.28 26.25 -6.13
CA VAL A 279 -8.09 26.45 -5.30
C VAL A 279 -7.11 27.35 -6.05
N LEU A 280 -6.81 28.51 -5.47
CA LEU A 280 -5.65 29.30 -5.86
C LEU A 280 -4.50 28.94 -4.91
N LEU A 281 -3.55 28.16 -5.42
CA LEU A 281 -2.34 27.79 -4.69
C LEU A 281 -1.23 28.78 -5.03
N ARG A 282 -0.80 29.51 -4.00
CA ARG A 282 0.39 30.35 -4.03
C ARG A 282 1.56 29.54 -3.50
N CYS A 283 2.61 29.35 -4.29
CA CYS A 283 3.81 28.63 -3.88
C CYS A 283 4.97 28.92 -4.83
N ASP A 284 6.15 28.45 -4.46
CA ASP A 284 7.26 28.28 -5.40
C ASP A 284 6.87 27.18 -6.41
N THR A 285 6.82 27.54 -7.69
CA THR A 285 6.42 26.59 -8.74
C THR A 285 7.59 25.87 -9.41
N GLU A 286 8.85 26.18 -9.07
CA GLU A 286 10.04 25.66 -9.77
C GLU A 286 10.01 24.12 -9.91
N ASN A 287 9.65 23.42 -8.83
CA ASN A 287 9.64 21.95 -8.78
C ASN A 287 8.36 21.29 -9.33
N ILE A 288 7.31 22.06 -9.64
CA ILE A 288 6.01 21.54 -10.07
C ILE A 288 5.52 22.09 -11.42
N ALA A 289 6.16 23.14 -11.94
CA ALA A 289 5.76 23.82 -13.18
C ALA A 289 5.82 22.91 -14.41
N ALA A 290 6.70 21.90 -14.42
CA ALA A 290 6.81 20.92 -15.49
C ALA A 290 5.68 19.87 -15.49
N ILE A 291 4.89 19.78 -14.42
CA ILE A 291 3.83 18.78 -14.26
C ILE A 291 2.55 19.30 -14.94
N PRO A 292 1.89 18.50 -15.79
CA PRO A 292 0.62 18.88 -16.38
C PRO A 292 -0.42 19.25 -15.31
N LYS A 293 -1.16 20.36 -15.52
CA LYS A 293 -2.20 20.82 -14.59
C LYS A 293 -3.20 19.71 -14.21
N GLN A 294 -3.60 18.88 -15.17
CA GLN A 294 -4.53 17.77 -14.93
C GLN A 294 -3.99 16.75 -13.91
N GLU A 295 -2.69 16.51 -13.94
CA GLU A 295 -2.02 15.60 -13.03
C GLU A 295 -1.91 16.19 -11.62
N LEU A 296 -1.62 17.49 -11.50
CA LEU A 296 -1.67 18.20 -10.22
C LEU A 296 -3.07 18.18 -9.62
N GLU A 297 -4.11 18.48 -10.42
CA GLU A 297 -5.50 18.41 -9.98
C GLU A 297 -5.89 17.00 -9.50
N GLU A 298 -5.36 15.95 -10.14
CA GLU A 298 -5.58 14.57 -9.71
C GLU A 298 -4.83 14.25 -8.41
N PHE A 299 -3.56 14.65 -8.30
CA PHE A 299 -2.77 14.47 -7.09
C PHE A 299 -3.41 15.12 -5.86
N PHE A 300 -3.94 16.34 -6.02
CA PHE A 300 -4.62 17.07 -4.94
C PHE A 300 -6.10 16.70 -4.78
N ILE A 301 -6.67 15.91 -5.70
CA ILE A 301 -8.08 15.52 -5.73
C ILE A 301 -9.00 16.76 -5.79
N LEU A 302 -8.75 17.61 -6.78
CA LEU A 302 -9.45 18.88 -7.02
C LEU A 302 -10.10 18.91 -8.41
N SER A 303 -11.10 19.77 -8.56
CA SER A 303 -11.73 20.07 -9.85
C SER A 303 -11.14 21.28 -10.55
N ASP A 304 -10.55 22.20 -9.80
CA ASP A 304 -10.10 23.50 -10.31
C ASP A 304 -8.92 24.00 -9.48
N LEU A 305 -7.75 24.01 -10.11
CA LEU A 305 -6.49 24.47 -9.52
C LEU A 305 -5.89 25.60 -10.35
N THR A 306 -5.55 26.70 -9.70
CA THR A 306 -4.76 27.79 -10.27
C THR A 306 -3.48 27.92 -9.46
N LEU A 307 -2.34 27.97 -10.15
CA LEU A 307 -1.03 28.20 -9.53
C LEU A 307 -0.66 29.66 -9.70
N GLU A 308 -0.13 30.27 -8.64
CA GLU A 308 0.42 31.62 -8.63
C GLU A 308 1.78 31.58 -7.94
N GLU A 309 2.83 32.06 -8.63
CA GLU A 309 4.19 32.10 -8.09
C GLU A 309 4.25 33.03 -6.87
N ALA A 310 4.71 32.51 -5.73
CA ALA A 310 4.83 33.29 -4.50
C ALA A 310 5.90 32.72 -3.56
N ALA A 311 6.60 33.60 -2.84
CA ALA A 311 7.60 33.20 -1.86
C ALA A 311 7.01 32.51 -0.61
N GLU A 312 5.76 32.83 -0.25
CA GLU A 312 5.07 32.22 0.89
C GLU A 312 3.94 31.30 0.41
N THR A 313 4.00 30.04 0.84
CA THR A 313 3.01 29.03 0.48
C THR A 313 1.67 29.28 1.16
N SER A 314 0.59 29.42 0.38
CA SER A 314 -0.78 29.55 0.88
C SER A 314 -1.81 29.04 -0.13
N ALA A 315 -2.98 28.63 0.36
CA ALA A 315 -4.09 28.20 -0.50
C ALA A 315 -5.34 29.03 -0.19
N VAL A 316 -5.91 29.65 -1.22
CA VAL A 316 -7.18 30.38 -1.13
C VAL A 316 -8.27 29.54 -1.76
N ILE A 317 -9.35 29.31 -0.99
CA ILE A 317 -10.47 28.47 -1.40
C ILE A 317 -11.65 29.34 -1.77
N SER A 318 -12.22 29.08 -2.94
CA SER A 318 -13.52 29.61 -3.35
C SER A 318 -14.40 28.47 -3.88
N ARG A 319 -15.69 28.72 -4.06
CA ARG A 319 -16.58 27.74 -4.72
C ARG A 319 -16.38 27.84 -6.22
N THR A 320 -16.10 26.71 -6.88
CA THR A 320 -15.97 26.68 -8.34
C THR A 320 -17.29 27.09 -9.00
N PRO A 321 -17.26 27.89 -10.08
CA PRO A 321 -18.47 28.27 -10.83
C PRO A 321 -18.96 27.13 -11.74
N HIS A 322 -18.19 26.06 -11.88
CA HIS A 322 -18.46 24.99 -12.82
C HIS A 322 -19.50 23.99 -12.30
N ALA A 323 -20.31 23.47 -13.21
CA ALA A 323 -21.29 22.45 -12.89
C ALA A 323 -20.61 21.08 -12.66
N LYS A 324 -21.23 20.26 -11.81
CA LYS A 324 -20.77 18.91 -11.47
C LYS A 324 -21.08 17.93 -12.60
N CYS A 325 -20.09 17.14 -13.02
CA CYS A 325 -20.31 15.97 -13.87
C CYS A 325 -20.95 14.83 -13.06
N SER A 326 -22.08 14.28 -13.52
CA SER A 326 -22.80 13.20 -12.83
C SER A 326 -22.03 11.87 -12.77
N ARG A 327 -21.01 11.68 -13.64
CA ARG A 327 -20.20 10.46 -13.69
C ARG A 327 -18.92 10.54 -12.85
N CYS A 328 -18.01 11.46 -13.15
CA CYS A 328 -16.73 11.57 -12.42
C CYS A 328 -16.79 12.46 -11.18
N TRP A 329 -17.90 13.19 -10.99
CA TRP A 329 -18.13 14.14 -9.89
C TRP A 329 -17.20 15.36 -9.86
N ARG A 330 -16.27 15.48 -10.81
CA ARG A 330 -15.51 16.72 -11.00
C ARG A 330 -16.42 17.83 -11.53
N HIS A 331 -16.07 19.05 -11.15
CA HIS A 331 -16.72 20.26 -11.65
C HIS A 331 -15.94 20.80 -12.85
N ARG A 332 -16.56 20.87 -14.03
CA ARG A 332 -15.87 21.27 -15.27
C ARG A 332 -16.71 22.25 -16.08
N ALA A 333 -16.04 23.20 -16.74
CA ALA A 333 -16.71 24.17 -17.62
C ALA A 333 -17.46 23.53 -18.78
N SER A 334 -17.04 22.34 -19.22
CA SER A 334 -17.64 21.59 -20.32
C SER A 334 -18.99 20.95 -19.97
N VAL A 335 -19.37 20.86 -18.69
CA VAL A 335 -20.65 20.26 -18.29
C VAL A 335 -21.79 21.13 -18.82
N GLY A 336 -22.70 20.52 -19.58
CA GLY A 336 -23.80 21.21 -20.26
C GLY A 336 -23.43 21.79 -21.63
N ALA A 337 -22.19 21.59 -22.13
CA ALA A 337 -21.78 22.08 -23.44
C ALA A 337 -22.42 21.31 -24.61
N ARG A 338 -22.84 20.05 -24.40
CA ARG A 338 -23.48 19.20 -25.41
C ARG A 338 -24.90 18.80 -25.01
N THR A 339 -25.75 18.62 -26.01
CA THR A 339 -27.18 18.28 -25.81
C THR A 339 -27.43 16.79 -25.57
N THR A 340 -26.52 15.92 -26.02
CA THR A 340 -26.60 14.46 -25.94
C THR A 340 -26.47 13.97 -24.49
N HIS A 341 -25.47 14.47 -23.77
CA HIS A 341 -25.23 14.15 -22.36
C HIS A 341 -24.97 15.43 -21.54
N PRO A 342 -26.00 16.23 -21.24
CA PRO A 342 -25.84 17.57 -20.64
C PRO A 342 -25.28 17.55 -19.21
N GLU A 343 -25.36 16.41 -18.50
CA GLU A 343 -24.82 16.26 -17.15
C GLU A 343 -23.38 15.73 -17.10
N LEU A 344 -22.74 15.49 -18.25
CA LEU A 344 -21.39 14.94 -18.33
C LEU A 344 -20.38 16.02 -18.76
N ASP A 345 -19.15 15.89 -18.27
CA ASP A 345 -18.02 16.63 -18.83
C ASP A 345 -17.56 15.96 -20.14
N GLU A 346 -16.76 16.68 -20.93
CA GLU A 346 -16.31 16.23 -22.25
C GLU A 346 -15.63 14.85 -22.19
N ARG A 347 -14.77 14.63 -21.18
CA ARG A 347 -14.11 13.34 -20.96
C ARG A 347 -15.12 12.21 -20.71
N CYS A 348 -16.07 12.40 -19.79
CA CYS A 348 -17.01 11.33 -19.46
C CYS A 348 -17.97 11.03 -20.60
N GLU A 349 -18.37 12.06 -21.34
CA GLU A 349 -19.20 11.93 -22.53
C GLU A 349 -18.50 11.07 -23.59
N GLN A 350 -17.26 11.42 -23.97
CA GLN A 350 -16.49 10.64 -24.96
C GLN A 350 -16.44 9.16 -24.61
N VAL A 351 -16.19 8.82 -23.33
CA VAL A 351 -16.14 7.42 -22.89
C VAL A 351 -17.52 6.75 -22.99
N VAL A 352 -18.60 7.43 -22.64
CA VAL A 352 -19.96 6.86 -22.72
C VAL A 352 -20.38 6.64 -24.18
N GLU A 353 -20.05 7.57 -25.07
CA GLU A 353 -20.33 7.44 -26.52
C GLU A 353 -19.58 6.24 -27.14
N HIS A 354 -18.33 6.01 -26.74
CA HIS A 354 -17.55 4.85 -27.20
C HIS A 354 -18.11 3.52 -26.69
N LEU A 355 -18.72 3.49 -25.49
CA LEU A 355 -19.37 2.28 -24.96
C LEU A 355 -20.72 1.98 -25.64
N GLY A 356 -21.40 3.01 -26.14
CA GLY A 356 -22.71 2.89 -26.82
C GLY A 356 -22.62 2.51 -28.30
N SER A 357 -21.41 2.53 -28.89
CA SER A 357 -21.18 2.16 -30.28
C SER A 357 -20.95 0.64 -30.37
N PRO A 358 -21.72 -0.11 -31.20
CA PRO A 358 -21.43 -1.52 -31.41
C PRO A 358 -20.03 -1.69 -32.02
N ALA A 359 -19.24 -2.56 -31.41
CA ALA A 359 -17.87 -2.90 -31.83
C ALA A 359 -17.80 -3.54 -33.23
#